data_AF-A0A958XHP6-F1
#
_entry.id   AF-A0A958XHP6-F1
#
_cell.length_a   1.000
_cell.length_b   1.000
_cell.length_c   1.000
_cell.angle_alpha   90.00
_cell.angle_beta   90.00
_cell.angle_gamma   90.00
#
_symmetry.space_group_name_H-M   'P 1'
#
loop_
_entity.id
_entity.type
_entity.pdbx_description
1 polymer ?
#
loop_
_entity_poly.entity_id
_entity_poly.type
_entity_poly.pdbx_seq_one_letter_code
_entity_poly.pdbx_strand_id
1 'polypeptide(L)'
;MKSIWVFILGIVINLFFIATSILSYWADYTANDPFLGKPAPPNVAFVLALLVLAGLVARKNNRPGLANLLVLLLPIIGGAFFLFIVLIFNGSKILPADFGIEHLAVIVLAIGGVILAFKLKVGQMRRIFDTARQQAASRQNIPNTRASGTRGQKVSFSNDGRSGHVHYESPEGKFYLYYEFGGGDVVAVIDVPGTAQWVAKTGIPLEKRDEVLNYIGQVTVAQQTKSGSYKLNANSIVIYS
;
A
#
# COMPACT_ATOMS: atom_id res chain seq x y z
N MET A 1 5.65 3.65 9.40
CA MET A 1 4.43 2.81 9.56
C MET A 1 3.36 3.42 10.48
N LYS A 2 3.67 4.27 11.47
CA LYS A 2 2.66 4.87 12.36
C LYS A 2 1.69 5.86 11.69
N SER A 3 2.09 6.56 10.61
CA SER A 3 1.24 7.59 9.97
C SER A 3 0.04 7.03 9.20
N ILE A 4 0.12 5.80 8.68
CA ILE A 4 -0.97 5.21 7.90
C ILE A 4 -2.16 4.83 8.77
N TRP A 5 -1.90 4.41 10.02
CA TRP A 5 -2.93 4.06 10.99
C TRP A 5 -3.70 5.28 11.49
N VAL A 6 -3.01 6.42 11.67
CA VAL A 6 -3.65 7.69 12.04
C VAL A 6 -4.58 8.18 10.92
N PHE A 7 -4.15 8.04 9.66
CA PHE A 7 -4.97 8.40 8.50
C PHE A 7 -6.21 7.50 8.39
N ILE A 8 -6.06 6.19 8.57
CA ILE A 8 -7.17 5.22 8.54
C ILE A 8 -8.16 5.51 9.67
N LEU A 9 -7.67 5.77 10.89
CA LEU A 9 -8.51 6.12 12.03
C LEU A 9 -9.32 7.40 11.77
N GLY A 10 -8.70 8.41 11.16
CA GLY A 10 -9.39 9.65 10.76
C GLY A 10 -10.53 9.41 9.76
N ILE A 11 -10.34 8.51 8.78
CA ILE A 11 -11.40 8.15 7.82
C ILE A 11 -12.56 7.45 8.52
N VAL A 12 -12.27 6.49 9.40
CA VAL A 12 -13.31 5.73 10.13
C VAL A 12 -14.14 6.65 11.02
N ILE A 13 -13.49 7.57 11.73
CA ILE A 13 -14.18 8.57 12.58
C ILE A 13 -15.08 9.47 11.73
N ASN A 14 -14.59 9.96 10.59
CA ASN A 14 -15.37 10.85 9.72
C ASN A 14 -16.61 10.13 9.14
N LEU A 15 -16.44 8.89 8.66
CA LEU A 15 -17.56 8.08 8.17
C LEU A 15 -18.60 7.78 9.25
N PHE A 16 -18.16 7.58 10.50
CA PHE A 16 -19.07 7.41 11.64
C PHE A 16 -19.92 8.67 11.86
N PHE A 17 -19.32 9.86 11.85
CA PHE A 17 -20.04 11.13 12.00
C PHE A 17 -21.05 11.38 10.87
N ILE A 18 -20.69 11.05 9.63
CA ILE A 18 -21.61 11.17 8.48
C ILE A 18 -22.81 10.24 8.66
N ALA A 19 -22.58 8.98 9.04
CA ALA A 19 -23.65 8.01 9.26
C ALA A 19 -24.59 8.45 10.40
N THR A 20 -24.05 8.91 11.54
CA THR A 20 -24.87 9.43 12.64
C THR A 20 -25.66 10.67 12.24
N SER A 21 -25.09 11.55 11.41
CA SER A 21 -25.79 12.77 10.96
C SER A 21 -26.96 12.46 10.03
N ILE A 22 -26.78 11.50 9.12
CA ILE A 22 -27.85 11.01 8.23
C ILE A 22 -28.96 10.35 9.06
N LEU A 23 -28.61 9.55 10.07
CA LEU A 23 -29.59 8.93 10.96
C LEU A 23 -30.35 9.97 11.80
N SER A 24 -29.65 10.96 12.38
CA SER A 24 -30.29 12.02 13.15
C SER A 24 -31.25 12.85 12.29
N TYR A 25 -30.82 13.20 11.08
CA TYR A 25 -31.67 13.89 10.11
C TYR A 25 -32.93 13.08 9.77
N TRP A 26 -32.79 11.76 9.59
CA TRP A 26 -33.92 10.88 9.29
C TRP A 26 -34.85 10.66 10.49
N ALA A 27 -34.30 10.54 11.70
CA ALA A 27 -35.08 10.45 12.93
C ALA A 27 -35.92 11.72 13.18
N ASP A 28 -35.35 12.89 12.92
CA ASP A 28 -36.05 14.17 13.05
C ASP A 28 -37.10 14.35 11.93
N TYR A 29 -36.77 13.95 10.70
CA TYR A 29 -37.70 13.96 9.57
C TYR A 29 -38.92 13.05 9.77
N THR A 30 -38.74 11.90 10.44
CA THR A 30 -39.83 10.96 10.74
C THR A 30 -40.68 11.36 11.95
N ALA A 31 -40.14 12.15 12.87
CA ALA A 31 -40.85 12.59 14.07
C ALA A 31 -41.79 13.78 13.81
N ASN A 32 -41.50 14.62 12.81
CA ASN A 32 -42.13 15.94 12.68
C ASN A 32 -43.09 16.11 11.49
N ASP A 33 -43.29 15.11 10.63
CA ASP A 33 -44.25 15.19 9.52
C ASP A 33 -45.44 14.23 9.70
N PRO A 34 -46.61 14.71 10.16
CA PRO A 34 -47.78 13.87 10.39
C PRO A 34 -48.51 13.44 9.09
N PHE A 35 -48.10 13.93 7.91
CA PHE A 35 -48.79 13.67 6.64
C PHE A 35 -48.06 12.69 5.71
N LEU A 36 -46.78 12.38 6.01
CA LEU A 36 -46.02 11.38 5.28
C LEU A 36 -46.09 10.05 6.04
N GLY A 37 -46.87 9.10 5.53
CA GLY A 37 -46.84 7.71 6.04
C GLY A 37 -45.39 7.22 6.16
N LYS A 38 -45.07 6.51 7.24
CA LYS A 38 -43.71 6.08 7.65
C LYS A 38 -42.78 5.88 6.42
N PRO A 39 -41.84 6.81 6.14
CA PRO A 39 -40.97 6.64 4.99
C PRO A 39 -40.15 5.37 5.17
N ALA A 40 -39.95 4.62 4.09
CA ALA A 40 -39.07 3.47 4.12
C ALA A 40 -37.66 3.97 4.52
N PRO A 41 -36.95 3.27 5.42
CA PRO A 41 -35.57 3.63 5.77
C PRO A 41 -34.72 3.71 4.50
N PRO A 42 -33.68 4.56 4.47
CA PRO A 42 -32.80 4.68 3.32
C PRO A 42 -32.36 3.28 2.90
N ASN A 43 -32.73 2.91 1.66
CA ASN A 43 -32.62 1.55 1.18
C ASN A 43 -31.16 1.10 1.33
N VAL A 44 -30.92 -0.06 1.95
CA VAL A 44 -29.58 -0.66 2.09
C VAL A 44 -28.85 -0.70 0.75
N ALA A 45 -29.60 -0.82 -0.35
CA ALA A 45 -29.11 -0.69 -1.72
C ALA A 45 -28.38 0.63 -2.00
N PHE A 46 -28.83 1.76 -1.45
CA PHE A 46 -28.22 3.08 -1.63
C PHE A 46 -26.86 3.19 -0.92
N VAL A 47 -26.76 2.70 0.32
CA VAL A 47 -25.49 2.69 1.07
C VAL A 47 -24.48 1.76 0.42
N LEU A 48 -24.93 0.57 -0.01
CA LEU A 48 -24.08 -0.36 -0.77
C LEU A 48 -23.66 0.23 -2.12
N ALA A 49 -24.54 0.93 -2.83
CA ALA A 49 -24.21 1.59 -4.09
C ALA A 49 -23.14 2.67 -3.91
N LEU A 50 -23.21 3.48 -2.84
CA LEU A 50 -22.18 4.49 -2.53
C LEU A 50 -20.81 3.86 -2.23
N LEU A 51 -20.78 2.73 -1.50
CA LEU A 51 -19.54 2.00 -1.22
C LEU A 51 -18.92 1.39 -2.47
N VAL A 52 -19.74 0.84 -3.37
CA VAL A 52 -19.29 0.31 -4.67
C VAL A 52 -18.75 1.46 -5.55
N LEU A 53 -19.43 2.60 -5.58
CA LEU A 53 -19.00 3.77 -6.34
C LEU A 53 -17.65 4.31 -5.83
N ALA A 54 -17.45 4.38 -4.52
CA ALA A 54 -16.18 4.78 -3.91
C ALA A 54 -15.03 3.83 -4.29
N GLY A 55 -15.28 2.51 -4.34
CA GLY A 55 -14.32 1.52 -4.82
C GLY A 55 -13.94 1.69 -6.30
N LEU A 56 -14.93 1.98 -7.15
CA LEU A 56 -14.71 2.23 -8.58
C LEU A 56 -13.92 3.53 -8.84
N VAL A 57 -14.21 4.61 -8.11
CA VAL A 57 -13.46 5.88 -8.20
C VAL A 57 -12.00 5.68 -7.74
N ALA A 58 -11.76 4.92 -6.67
CA ALA A 58 -10.41 4.60 -6.22
C ALA A 58 -9.61 3.80 -7.26
N ARG A 59 -10.28 2.87 -7.98
CA ARG A 59 -9.69 2.08 -9.06
C ARG A 59 -9.34 2.94 -10.28
N LYS A 60 -10.24 3.85 -10.70
CA LYS A 60 -10.01 4.76 -11.84
C LYS A 60 -8.81 5.67 -11.63
N ASN A 61 -8.54 6.08 -10.39
CA ASN A 61 -7.44 6.98 -10.04
C ASN A 61 -6.11 6.27 -9.77
N ASN A 62 -5.97 5.00 -10.20
CA ASN A 62 -4.74 4.20 -10.09
C ASN A 62 -4.14 4.17 -8.66
N ARG A 63 -5.01 4.11 -7.64
CA ARG A 63 -4.62 3.94 -6.23
C ARG A 63 -4.95 2.51 -5.78
N PRO A 64 -4.18 1.49 -6.21
CA PRO A 64 -4.50 0.08 -5.96
C PRO A 64 -4.55 -0.26 -4.46
N GLY A 65 -3.78 0.44 -3.64
CA GLY A 65 -3.81 0.27 -2.19
C GLY A 65 -5.18 0.62 -1.57
N LEU A 66 -5.87 1.63 -2.10
CA LEU A 66 -7.13 2.13 -1.54
C LEU A 66 -8.32 1.26 -2.00
N ALA A 67 -8.29 0.78 -3.25
CA ALA A 67 -9.26 -0.19 -3.75
C ALA A 67 -9.18 -1.53 -3.01
N ASN A 68 -7.97 -2.05 -2.77
CA ASN A 68 -7.78 -3.28 -2.00
C ASN A 68 -8.19 -3.12 -0.53
N LEU A 69 -7.96 -1.95 0.06
CA LEU A 69 -8.38 -1.63 1.43
C LEU A 69 -9.91 -1.57 1.54
N LEU A 70 -10.62 -0.96 0.59
CA LEU A 70 -12.09 -0.90 0.59
C LEU A 70 -12.73 -2.29 0.47
N VAL A 71 -12.17 -3.17 -0.37
CA VAL A 71 -12.61 -4.57 -0.48
C VAL A 71 -12.38 -5.35 0.82
N LEU A 72 -11.28 -5.06 1.53
CA LEU A 72 -10.98 -5.66 2.83
C LEU A 72 -11.87 -5.15 3.98
N LEU A 73 -12.34 -3.90 3.90
CA LEU A 73 -13.18 -3.28 4.93
C LEU A 73 -14.68 -3.56 4.75
N LEU A 74 -15.12 -3.87 3.53
CA LEU A 74 -16.52 -4.19 3.21
C LEU A 74 -17.19 -5.23 4.14
N PRO A 75 -16.54 -6.36 4.50
CA PRO A 75 -17.12 -7.33 5.43
C PRO A 75 -17.23 -6.81 6.87
N ILE A 76 -16.27 -5.96 7.29
CA ILE A 76 -16.22 -5.39 8.64
C ILE A 76 -17.31 -4.32 8.77
N ILE A 77 -17.44 -3.46 7.76
CA ILE A 77 -18.50 -2.45 7.69
C ILE A 77 -19.87 -3.12 7.62
N GLY A 78 -20.02 -4.18 6.81
CA GLY A 78 -21.25 -4.97 6.75
C GLY A 78 -21.62 -5.63 8.08
N GLY A 79 -20.63 -6.22 8.77
CA GLY A 79 -20.84 -6.84 10.09
C GLY A 79 -21.18 -5.84 11.20
N ALA A 80 -20.49 -4.70 11.24
CA ALA A 80 -20.77 -3.63 12.20
C ALA A 80 -22.15 -3.00 11.94
N PHE A 81 -22.52 -2.81 10.67
CA PHE A 81 -23.84 -2.30 10.29
C PHE A 81 -24.95 -3.30 10.64
N PHE A 82 -24.74 -4.60 10.44
CA PHE A 82 -25.69 -5.63 10.85
C PHE A 82 -25.87 -5.68 12.38
N LEU A 83 -24.77 -5.62 13.14
CA LEU A 83 -24.82 -5.56 14.61
C LEU A 83 -25.52 -4.28 15.09
N PHE A 84 -25.30 -3.15 14.40
CA PHE A 84 -25.96 -1.88 14.68
C PHE A 84 -27.46 -1.93 14.39
N ILE A 85 -27.89 -2.56 13.30
CA ILE A 85 -29.31 -2.85 13.02
C ILE A 85 -29.89 -3.67 14.18
N VAL A 86 -29.25 -4.77 14.55
CA VAL A 86 -29.70 -5.62 15.68
C VAL A 86 -29.81 -4.81 16.98
N LEU A 87 -28.86 -3.90 17.26
CA LEU A 87 -28.88 -3.07 18.47
C LEU A 87 -29.97 -1.97 18.43
N ILE A 88 -30.20 -1.32 17.29
CA ILE A 88 -31.31 -0.36 17.13
C ILE A 88 -32.65 -1.06 17.32
N PHE A 89 -32.83 -2.23 16.71
CA PHE A 89 -34.06 -3.02 16.87
C PHE A 89 -34.21 -3.62 18.27
N ASN A 90 -33.10 -3.87 19.00
CA ASN A 90 -33.11 -4.31 20.41
C ASN A 90 -33.37 -3.16 21.42
N GLY A 91 -33.00 -1.92 21.09
CA GLY A 91 -33.24 -0.74 21.94
C GLY A 91 -34.68 -0.22 21.85
N SER A 92 -35.34 -0.41 20.70
CA SER A 92 -36.79 -0.34 20.59
C SER A 92 -37.40 -1.62 21.16
N LYS A 93 -38.49 -1.56 21.93
CA LYS A 93 -39.21 -2.73 22.48
C LYS A 93 -39.92 -3.58 21.39
N ILE A 94 -39.26 -3.87 20.28
CA ILE A 94 -39.80 -4.51 19.07
C ILE A 94 -38.86 -5.65 18.65
N LEU A 95 -38.56 -6.56 19.57
CA LEU A 95 -38.41 -7.95 19.15
C LEU A 95 -39.79 -8.58 19.29
N PRO A 96 -40.36 -9.17 18.23
CA PRO A 96 -41.60 -9.89 18.38
C PRO A 96 -41.36 -11.05 19.37
N ALA A 97 -42.35 -11.36 20.21
CA ALA A 97 -42.20 -12.30 21.33
C ALA A 97 -41.80 -13.73 20.89
N ASP A 98 -41.81 -13.98 19.58
CA ASP A 98 -41.44 -15.21 18.90
C ASP A 98 -40.00 -15.21 18.36
N PHE A 99 -39.15 -14.23 18.73
CA PHE A 99 -37.72 -14.22 18.39
C PHE A 99 -36.97 -15.36 19.11
N GLY A 100 -37.17 -16.57 18.60
CA GLY A 100 -36.69 -17.80 19.19
C GLY A 100 -35.21 -18.06 18.93
N ILE A 101 -34.69 -19.09 19.61
CA ILE A 101 -33.30 -19.55 19.54
C ILE A 101 -32.82 -19.77 18.09
N GLU A 102 -33.73 -20.11 17.17
CA GLU A 102 -33.45 -20.26 15.74
C GLU A 102 -32.81 -19.02 15.09
N HIS A 103 -33.23 -17.81 15.49
CA HIS A 103 -32.71 -16.58 14.92
C HIS A 103 -31.30 -16.26 15.44
N LEU A 104 -31.01 -16.62 16.69
CA LEU A 104 -29.66 -16.54 17.27
C LEU A 104 -28.70 -17.50 16.57
N ALA A 105 -29.16 -18.71 16.23
CA ALA A 105 -28.35 -19.68 15.48
C ALA A 105 -27.91 -19.15 14.11
N VAL A 106 -28.81 -18.47 13.38
CA VAL A 106 -28.49 -17.86 12.08
C VAL A 106 -27.43 -16.76 12.23
N ILE A 107 -27.53 -15.92 13.26
CA ILE A 107 -26.56 -14.84 13.52
C ILE A 107 -25.18 -15.42 13.87
N VAL A 108 -25.13 -16.44 14.73
CA VAL A 108 -23.86 -17.08 15.12
C VAL A 108 -23.19 -17.76 13.93
N LEU A 109 -23.95 -18.44 13.07
CA LEU A 109 -23.44 -19.06 11.85
C LEU A 109 -22.92 -18.02 10.85
N ALA A 110 -23.62 -16.90 10.69
CA ALA A 110 -23.18 -15.81 9.82
C ALA A 110 -21.85 -15.21 10.30
N ILE A 111 -21.73 -14.92 11.61
CA ILE A 111 -20.49 -14.39 12.21
C ILE A 111 -19.33 -15.41 12.07
N GLY A 112 -19.60 -16.68 12.36
CA GLY A 112 -18.62 -17.76 12.22
C GLY A 112 -18.08 -17.89 10.79
N GLY A 113 -18.97 -17.78 9.79
CA GLY A 113 -18.61 -17.81 8.37
C GLY A 113 -17.69 -16.65 7.96
N VAL A 114 -17.97 -15.43 8.42
CA VAL A 114 -17.12 -14.25 8.14
C VAL A 114 -15.73 -14.40 8.76
N ILE A 115 -15.65 -14.85 10.02
CA ILE A 115 -14.36 -15.07 10.72
C ILE A 115 -13.52 -16.13 10.00
N LEU A 116 -14.15 -17.22 9.55
CA LEU A 116 -13.47 -18.29 8.84
C LEU A 116 -12.92 -17.81 7.47
N ALA A 117 -13.75 -17.11 6.69
CA ALA A 117 -13.33 -16.54 5.40
C ALA A 117 -12.15 -15.57 5.57
N PHE A 118 -12.17 -14.75 6.62
CA PHE A 118 -11.07 -13.84 6.95
C PHE A 118 -9.79 -14.60 7.28
N LYS A 119 -9.84 -15.63 8.14
CA LYS A 119 -8.68 -16.47 8.48
C LYS A 119 -8.06 -17.14 7.24
N LEU A 120 -8.89 -17.68 6.35
CA LEU A 120 -8.42 -18.29 5.10
C LEU A 120 -7.71 -17.27 4.20
N LYS A 121 -8.25 -16.06 4.08
CA LYS A 121 -7.67 -15.00 3.24
C LYS A 121 -6.34 -14.47 3.82
N VAL A 122 -6.25 -14.32 5.14
CA VAL A 122 -5.00 -13.93 5.83
C VAL A 122 -3.91 -14.99 5.60
N GLY A 123 -4.26 -16.28 5.63
CA GLY A 123 -3.32 -17.37 5.33
C GLY A 123 -2.74 -17.29 3.91
N GLN A 124 -3.57 -16.98 2.91
CA GLN A 124 -3.11 -16.78 1.53
C GLN A 124 -2.19 -15.55 1.40
N MET A 125 -2.55 -14.43 2.04
CA MET A 125 -1.72 -13.22 2.01
C MET A 125 -0.35 -13.42 2.66
N ARG A 126 -0.28 -14.20 3.76
CA ARG A 126 1.00 -14.52 4.40
C ARG A 126 1.96 -15.22 3.43
N ARG A 127 1.46 -16.19 2.67
CA ARG A 127 2.26 -16.89 1.64
C ARG A 127 2.77 -15.93 0.57
N ILE A 128 1.92 -15.04 0.06
CA ILE A 128 2.32 -14.05 -0.95
C ILE A 128 3.42 -13.13 -0.38
N PHE A 129 3.27 -12.68 0.87
CA PHE A 129 4.25 -11.81 1.51
C PHE A 129 5.58 -12.52 1.77
N ASP A 130 5.53 -13.78 2.19
CA ASP A 130 6.73 -14.60 2.41
C ASP A 130 7.46 -14.85 1.08
N THR A 131 6.73 -15.15 -0.01
CA THR A 131 7.33 -15.27 -1.35
C THR A 131 7.94 -13.96 -1.82
N ALA A 132 7.26 -12.83 -1.64
CA ALA A 132 7.81 -11.51 -2.00
C ALA A 132 9.06 -11.16 -1.17
N ARG A 133 9.07 -11.50 0.12
CA ARG A 133 10.23 -11.30 1.00
C ARG A 133 11.39 -12.21 0.63
N GLN A 134 11.12 -13.47 0.29
CA GLN A 134 12.13 -14.40 -0.21
C GLN A 134 12.70 -13.95 -1.56
N GLN A 135 11.86 -13.46 -2.48
CA GLN A 135 12.33 -12.88 -3.74
C GLN A 135 13.19 -11.63 -3.50
N ALA A 136 12.79 -10.73 -2.60
CA ALA A 136 13.58 -9.56 -2.24
C ALA A 136 14.93 -9.94 -1.58
N ALA A 137 14.94 -10.94 -0.70
CA ALA A 137 16.17 -11.43 -0.08
C ALA A 137 17.08 -12.16 -1.09
N SER A 138 16.51 -12.94 -2.01
CA SER A 138 17.27 -13.59 -3.08
C SER A 138 17.88 -12.60 -4.08
N ARG A 139 17.23 -11.43 -4.31
CA ARG A 139 17.81 -10.33 -5.10
C ARG A 139 19.01 -9.66 -4.42
N GLN A 140 19.13 -9.75 -3.10
CA GLN A 140 20.31 -9.27 -2.36
C GLN A 140 21.42 -10.32 -2.28
N ASN A 141 21.07 -11.60 -2.47
CA ASN A 141 22.01 -12.70 -2.55
C ASN A 141 22.36 -12.98 -4.02
N ILE A 142 22.80 -11.93 -4.73
CA ILE A 142 23.54 -12.16 -5.97
C ILE A 142 24.84 -12.81 -5.51
N PRO A 143 25.10 -14.09 -5.85
CA PRO A 143 26.36 -14.73 -5.50
C PRO A 143 27.49 -13.79 -5.92
N ASN A 144 28.55 -13.76 -5.14
CA ASN A 144 29.78 -13.04 -5.39
C ASN A 144 30.50 -13.65 -6.60
N THR A 145 29.79 -13.79 -7.72
CA THR A 145 30.31 -14.03 -9.05
C THR A 145 31.13 -12.79 -9.32
N ARG A 146 32.43 -12.87 -9.01
CA ARG A 146 33.46 -11.88 -9.34
C ARG A 146 32.96 -11.08 -10.52
N ALA A 147 32.54 -9.84 -10.27
CA ALA A 147 31.83 -8.99 -11.20
C ALA A 147 32.31 -9.32 -12.60
N SER A 148 31.53 -10.16 -13.30
CA SER A 148 31.81 -10.49 -14.69
C SER A 148 31.31 -9.26 -15.42
N GLY A 149 32.01 -8.14 -15.20
CA GLY A 149 31.81 -6.94 -15.96
C GLY A 149 31.96 -7.39 -17.39
N THR A 150 30.90 -7.24 -18.15
CA THR A 150 30.92 -7.31 -19.60
C THR A 150 32.17 -6.54 -20.02
N ARG A 151 33.14 -7.23 -20.63
CA ARG A 151 34.52 -6.74 -20.82
C ARG A 151 34.48 -5.26 -21.26
N GLY A 152 34.94 -4.35 -20.39
CA GLY A 152 35.02 -2.92 -20.69
C GLY A 152 34.14 -1.99 -19.84
N GLN A 153 33.32 -2.48 -18.91
CA GLN A 153 32.65 -1.61 -17.93
C GLN A 153 33.62 -1.12 -16.85
N LYS A 154 33.57 0.18 -16.53
CA LYS A 154 34.40 0.82 -15.50
C LYS A 154 33.57 1.84 -14.73
N VAL A 155 33.76 1.87 -13.41
CA VAL A 155 33.24 2.92 -12.53
C VAL A 155 34.41 3.60 -11.82
N SER A 156 34.38 4.93 -11.78
CA SER A 156 35.32 5.77 -11.03
C SER A 156 34.61 6.90 -10.33
N PHE A 157 35.28 7.60 -9.41
CA PHE A 157 34.68 8.61 -8.54
C PHE A 157 35.47 9.91 -8.59
N SER A 158 34.77 11.05 -8.62
CA SER A 158 35.35 12.36 -8.30
C SER A 158 34.68 12.88 -7.04
N ASN A 159 35.47 13.48 -6.15
CA ASN A 159 35.01 13.94 -4.85
C ASN A 159 35.16 15.46 -4.75
N ASP A 160 34.06 16.13 -4.42
CA ASP A 160 33.92 17.58 -4.28
C ASP A 160 33.61 17.95 -2.80
N GLY A 161 34.11 17.14 -1.86
CA GLY A 161 33.96 17.33 -0.42
C GLY A 161 32.85 16.45 0.16
N ARG A 162 31.65 17.02 0.37
CA ARG A 162 30.48 16.29 0.88
C ARG A 162 29.61 15.67 -0.21
N SER A 163 29.99 15.87 -1.45
CA SER A 163 29.32 15.39 -2.64
C SER A 163 30.36 15.06 -3.70
N GLY A 164 29.91 14.58 -4.85
CA GLY A 164 30.77 14.29 -5.97
C GLY A 164 30.03 13.63 -7.11
N HIS A 165 30.77 12.92 -7.94
CA HIS A 165 30.20 12.23 -9.09
C HIS A 165 30.72 10.80 -9.22
N VAL A 166 29.81 9.89 -9.55
CA VAL A 166 30.11 8.54 -10.00
C VAL A 166 30.17 8.54 -11.51
N HIS A 167 31.32 8.22 -12.07
CA HIS A 167 31.56 8.16 -13.51
C HIS A 167 31.43 6.72 -13.97
N TYR A 168 30.52 6.46 -14.92
CA TYR A 168 30.35 5.17 -15.56
C TYR A 168 30.85 5.22 -17.01
N GLU A 169 31.62 4.23 -17.41
CA GLU A 169 32.12 4.08 -18.77
C GLU A 169 31.98 2.63 -19.23
N SER A 170 31.52 2.45 -20.46
CA SER A 170 31.36 1.16 -21.13
C SER A 170 31.46 1.35 -22.65
N PRO A 171 31.59 0.27 -23.45
CA PRO A 171 31.51 0.38 -24.91
C PRO A 171 30.19 0.99 -25.43
N GLU A 172 29.12 0.93 -24.65
CA GLU A 172 27.78 1.40 -25.03
C GLU A 172 27.57 2.88 -24.73
N GLY A 173 28.35 3.45 -23.82
CA GLY A 173 28.17 4.84 -23.41
C GLY A 173 28.96 5.21 -22.16
N LYS A 174 29.01 6.52 -21.92
CA LYS A 174 29.68 7.16 -20.79
C LYS A 174 28.79 8.26 -20.23
N PHE A 175 28.63 8.26 -18.92
CA PHE A 175 27.87 9.29 -18.20
C PHE A 175 28.36 9.42 -16.76
N TYR A 176 27.87 10.43 -16.06
CA TYR A 176 28.15 10.61 -14.64
C TYR A 176 26.86 10.85 -13.85
N LEU A 177 26.86 10.43 -12.59
CA LEU A 177 25.75 10.57 -11.66
C LEU A 177 26.21 11.35 -10.44
N TYR A 178 25.46 12.38 -10.06
CA TYR A 178 25.74 13.13 -8.83
C TYR A 178 25.52 12.23 -7.61
N TYR A 179 26.37 12.37 -6.59
CA TYR A 179 26.12 11.78 -5.28
C TYR A 179 26.36 12.78 -4.16
N GLU A 180 25.70 12.56 -3.03
CA GLU A 180 25.91 13.30 -1.78
C GLU A 180 26.06 12.33 -0.62
N PHE A 181 26.93 12.65 0.34
CA PHE A 181 27.04 11.84 1.56
C PHE A 181 25.79 11.98 2.43
N GLY A 182 25.32 10.84 2.92
CA GLY A 182 24.19 10.77 3.83
C GLY A 182 24.57 11.03 5.29
N GLY A 183 23.68 10.65 6.20
CA GLY A 183 23.91 10.64 7.64
C GLY A 183 23.36 9.36 8.27
N GLY A 184 23.83 9.05 9.49
CA GLY A 184 23.52 7.78 10.15
C GLY A 184 24.12 6.60 9.39
N ASP A 185 23.32 5.58 9.11
CA ASP A 185 23.74 4.36 8.39
C ASP A 185 23.85 4.56 6.86
N VAL A 186 23.46 5.73 6.35
CA VAL A 186 23.54 6.04 4.92
C VAL A 186 24.88 6.69 4.62
N VAL A 187 25.72 5.98 3.87
CA VAL A 187 27.02 6.49 3.41
C VAL A 187 26.81 7.55 2.34
N ALA A 188 26.09 7.21 1.27
CA ALA A 188 25.87 8.11 0.14
C ALA A 188 24.54 7.85 -0.55
N VAL A 189 24.00 8.87 -1.21
CA VAL A 189 22.86 8.77 -2.12
C VAL A 189 23.32 9.24 -3.49
N ILE A 190 23.22 8.36 -4.48
CA ILE A 190 23.51 8.64 -5.89
C ILE A 190 22.20 8.97 -6.58
N ASP A 191 22.10 10.15 -7.20
CA ASP A 191 20.94 10.56 -8.00
C ASP A 191 20.93 9.83 -9.35
N VAL A 192 19.79 9.28 -9.73
CA VAL A 192 19.64 8.47 -10.94
C VAL A 192 18.51 9.03 -11.80
N PRO A 193 18.74 9.24 -13.12
CA PRO A 193 17.67 9.58 -14.04
C PRO A 193 16.49 8.60 -13.95
N GLY A 194 15.28 9.15 -13.81
CA GLY A 194 14.06 8.37 -13.95
C GLY A 194 13.96 7.74 -15.34
N THR A 195 13.14 6.71 -15.50
CA THR A 195 13.02 5.93 -16.74
C THR A 195 12.74 6.80 -17.98
N ALA A 196 11.92 7.84 -17.84
CA ALA A 196 11.59 8.77 -18.93
C ALA A 196 12.78 9.61 -19.41
N GLN A 197 13.78 9.86 -18.56
CA GLN A 197 14.96 10.66 -18.89
C GLN A 197 16.21 9.81 -19.13
N TRP A 198 16.13 8.49 -18.89
CA TRP A 198 17.29 7.60 -18.88
C TRP A 198 18.07 7.65 -20.19
N VAL A 199 17.45 7.26 -21.30
CA VAL A 199 18.10 7.18 -22.62
C VAL A 199 18.65 8.54 -23.04
N ALA A 200 17.89 9.62 -22.81
CA ALA A 200 18.31 10.97 -23.15
C ALA A 200 19.53 11.45 -22.36
N LYS A 201 19.69 11.03 -21.10
CA LYS A 201 20.81 11.44 -20.24
C LYS A 201 22.02 10.53 -20.32
N THR A 202 21.84 9.24 -20.58
CA THR A 202 22.92 8.24 -20.48
C THR A 202 23.34 7.68 -21.84
N GLY A 203 22.48 7.77 -22.86
CA GLY A 203 22.65 7.08 -24.14
C GLY A 203 22.44 5.56 -24.06
N ILE A 204 22.19 5.00 -22.88
CA ILE A 204 22.03 3.57 -22.66
C ILE A 204 20.57 3.16 -22.89
N PRO A 205 20.27 2.04 -23.60
CA PRO A 205 18.91 1.53 -23.75
C PRO A 205 18.22 1.27 -22.41
N LEU A 206 16.90 1.48 -22.36
CA LEU A 206 16.13 1.42 -21.11
C LEU A 206 16.14 0.00 -20.50
N GLU A 207 16.14 -1.03 -21.34
CA GLU A 207 16.20 -2.44 -20.96
C GLU A 207 17.49 -2.82 -20.22
N LYS A 208 18.58 -2.06 -20.42
CA LYS A 208 19.86 -2.25 -19.72
C LYS A 208 20.01 -1.40 -18.47
N ARG A 209 19.05 -0.51 -18.19
CA ARG A 209 19.12 0.43 -17.08
C ARG A 209 19.40 -0.27 -15.75
N ASP A 210 18.59 -1.27 -15.42
CA ASP A 210 18.69 -1.92 -14.12
C ASP A 210 19.99 -2.73 -13.99
N GLU A 211 20.49 -3.33 -15.07
CA GLU A 211 21.79 -4.00 -15.10
C GLU A 211 22.92 -3.03 -14.78
N VAL A 212 22.97 -1.88 -15.47
CA VAL A 212 23.99 -0.83 -15.27
C VAL A 212 23.93 -0.28 -13.85
N LEU A 213 22.74 0.01 -13.32
CA LEU A 213 22.58 0.55 -11.97
C LEU A 213 22.97 -0.47 -10.89
N ASN A 214 22.69 -1.76 -11.10
CA ASN A 214 23.16 -2.81 -10.20
C ASN A 214 24.69 -2.90 -10.20
N TYR A 215 25.32 -2.84 -11.39
CA TYR A 215 26.78 -2.83 -11.49
C TYR A 215 27.40 -1.62 -10.77
N ILE A 216 26.86 -0.42 -10.98
CA ILE A 216 27.29 0.79 -10.27
C ILE A 216 27.17 0.60 -8.77
N GLY A 217 26.01 0.17 -8.26
CA GLY A 217 25.79 -0.06 -6.83
C GLY A 217 26.77 -1.07 -6.22
N GLN A 218 27.02 -2.18 -6.92
CA GLN A 218 27.99 -3.20 -6.48
C GLN A 218 29.41 -2.66 -6.40
N VAL A 219 29.86 -1.96 -7.46
CA VAL A 219 31.22 -1.39 -7.48
C VAL A 219 31.36 -0.29 -6.43
N THR A 220 30.34 0.56 -6.24
CA THR A 220 30.35 1.58 -5.20
C THR A 220 30.47 0.97 -3.80
N VAL A 221 29.69 -0.05 -3.46
CA VAL A 221 29.82 -0.73 -2.16
C VAL A 221 31.22 -1.34 -2.01
N ALA A 222 31.72 -2.03 -3.03
CA ALA A 222 33.02 -2.69 -2.98
C ALA A 222 34.20 -1.71 -2.83
N GLN A 223 34.11 -0.51 -3.41
CA GLN A 223 35.21 0.46 -3.40
C GLN A 223 35.09 1.53 -2.31
N GLN A 224 33.88 1.91 -1.92
CA GLN A 224 33.62 3.05 -1.03
C GLN A 224 33.19 2.62 0.39
N THR A 225 33.04 1.32 0.67
CA THR A 225 32.69 0.80 1.99
C THR A 225 33.59 -0.37 2.39
N LYS A 226 33.75 -0.63 3.70
CA LYS A 226 34.47 -1.81 4.20
C LYS A 226 33.59 -3.06 4.20
N SER A 227 32.37 -2.89 4.64
CA SER A 227 31.25 -3.81 4.59
C SER A 227 30.04 -2.92 4.36
N GLY A 228 29.22 -3.22 3.37
CA GLY A 228 28.12 -2.33 3.04
C GLY A 228 27.09 -3.02 2.18
N SER A 229 26.02 -2.29 1.90
CA SER A 229 24.98 -2.74 0.98
C SER A 229 24.45 -1.55 0.20
N TYR A 230 23.68 -1.81 -0.86
CA TYR A 230 22.99 -0.77 -1.58
C TYR A 230 21.53 -1.13 -1.82
N LYS A 231 20.72 -0.09 -2.05
CA LYS A 231 19.32 -0.22 -2.45
C LYS A 231 19.06 0.66 -3.66
N LEU A 232 18.54 0.05 -4.72
CA LEU A 232 18.00 0.76 -5.87
C LEU A 232 16.58 1.24 -5.58
N ASN A 233 16.33 2.52 -5.79
CA ASN A 233 15.01 3.13 -5.85
C ASN A 233 14.73 3.60 -7.28
N ALA A 234 13.56 4.21 -7.51
CA ALA A 234 13.17 4.70 -8.83
C ALA A 234 14.21 5.69 -9.41
N ASN A 235 14.68 6.63 -8.60
CA ASN A 235 15.57 7.72 -9.02
C ASN A 235 16.82 7.84 -8.14
N SER A 236 17.19 6.79 -7.40
CA SER A 236 18.42 6.85 -6.59
C SER A 236 19.00 5.48 -6.30
N ILE A 237 20.31 5.47 -6.03
CA ILE A 237 21.01 4.36 -5.37
C ILE A 237 21.40 4.84 -3.98
N VAL A 238 20.95 4.14 -2.93
CA VAL A 238 21.33 4.47 -1.55
C VAL A 238 22.36 3.45 -1.09
N ILE A 239 23.52 3.93 -0.64
CA ILE A 239 24.63 3.14 -0.12
C ILE A 239 24.60 3.16 1.40
N TYR A 240 24.76 2.00 2.02
CA TYR A 240 24.77 1.79 3.47
C TYR A 240 26.11 1.18 3.92
N SER A 241 26.53 1.51 5.14
CA SER A 241 27.69 0.90 5.84
C SER A 241 27.28 -0.22 6.79
#